data_AF-A0A519QTK0-F1
#
_entry.id   AF-A0A519QTK0-F1
#
_cell.length_a   1.000
_cell.length_b   1.000
_cell.length_c   1.000
_cell.angle_alpha   90.00
_cell.angle_beta   90.00
_cell.angle_gamma   90.00
#
_symmetry.space_group_name_H-M   'P 1'
#
loop_
_entity.id
_entity.type
_entity.pdbx_description
1 polymer ?
#
loop_
_entity_poly.entity_id
_entity_poly.type
_entity_poly.pdbx_seq_one_letter_code
_entity_poly.pdbx_strand_id
1 'polypeptide(L)'
;MATHNTPSTDFKQQIQQGISSVLPQPKLFETAINHAPKRKEILSDEEKKLALRNALRYFEPKDHAVLAKEFLEELNTYGRIYMYRFRPDYRMYARPISEYPGKCEQAKAIMLMIQNNLDYAVAQHPHELITYGGNGAVFSNWAQYLLTMKYLSEMTEEQTLAIYSGHPMGLFPSHKDAPRVVVTNGMMIPNYSKPDDWEKFNALGVTQYGQMTAGSYM
;
A
#
# COMPACT_ATOMS: atom_id res chain seq x y z
N MET A 1 14.43 -34.60 -6.22
CA MET A 1 13.68 -33.35 -6.44
C MET A 1 13.82 -32.53 -5.17
N ALA A 2 14.68 -31.51 -5.20
CA ALA A 2 14.95 -30.68 -4.04
C ALA A 2 13.72 -29.81 -3.74
N THR A 3 13.11 -30.03 -2.59
CA THR A 3 12.10 -29.15 -2.02
C THR A 3 12.81 -27.85 -1.63
N HIS A 4 12.60 -26.78 -2.42
CA HIS A 4 12.98 -25.44 -2.01
C HIS A 4 12.06 -25.01 -0.86
N ASN A 5 12.43 -25.40 0.35
CA ASN A 5 11.88 -24.90 1.59
C ASN A 5 12.48 -23.51 1.83
N THR A 6 11.91 -22.50 1.19
CA THR A 6 12.15 -21.12 1.61
C THR A 6 11.57 -21.01 3.03
N PRO A 7 12.35 -20.63 4.06
CA PRO A 7 11.81 -20.52 5.41
C PRO A 7 10.65 -19.52 5.35
N SER A 8 9.43 -19.99 5.61
CA SER A 8 8.27 -19.10 5.74
C SER A 8 8.60 -18.14 6.87
N THR A 9 9.00 -16.93 6.52
CA THR A 9 9.33 -15.91 7.50
C THR A 9 8.08 -15.70 8.35
N ASP A 10 8.23 -15.73 9.67
CA ASP A 10 7.10 -15.65 10.60
C ASP A 10 6.22 -14.42 10.27
N PHE A 11 4.90 -14.57 10.29
CA PHE A 11 3.95 -13.50 9.89
C PHE A 11 4.25 -12.20 10.62
N LYS A 12 4.55 -12.29 11.92
CA LYS A 12 4.88 -11.14 12.75
C LYS A 12 6.16 -10.45 12.29
N GLN A 13 7.19 -11.21 11.94
CA GLN A 13 8.44 -10.68 11.41
C GLN A 13 8.22 -9.95 10.08
N GLN A 14 7.41 -10.50 9.17
CA GLN A 14 7.11 -9.83 7.90
C GLN A 14 6.36 -8.50 8.11
N ILE A 15 5.42 -8.45 9.06
CA ILE A 15 4.73 -7.20 9.42
C ILE A 15 5.71 -6.16 9.98
N GLN A 16 6.58 -6.55 10.90
CA GLN A 16 7.52 -5.64 11.56
C GLN A 16 8.68 -5.19 10.66
N GLN A 17 9.01 -5.97 9.62
CA GLN A 17 10.09 -5.64 8.70
C GLN A 17 9.80 -4.37 7.89
N GLY A 18 8.55 -4.19 7.46
CA GLY A 18 8.19 -3.17 6.48
C GLY A 18 8.81 -3.47 5.11
N ILE A 19 9.49 -2.50 4.50
CA ILE A 19 10.17 -2.71 3.22
C ILE A 19 11.49 -3.46 3.46
N SER A 20 11.64 -4.62 2.82
CA SER A 20 12.85 -5.43 2.92
C SER A 20 14.09 -4.67 2.42
N SER A 21 15.19 -4.73 3.17
CA SER A 21 16.50 -4.18 2.79
C SER A 21 17.19 -4.97 1.67
N VAL A 22 16.71 -6.17 1.40
CA VAL A 22 17.10 -7.02 0.28
C VAL A 22 15.94 -7.10 -0.69
N LEU A 23 16.20 -6.78 -1.96
CA LEU A 23 15.17 -6.79 -2.99
C LEU A 23 14.57 -8.21 -3.15
N PRO A 24 13.26 -8.41 -2.87
CA PRO A 24 12.64 -9.73 -3.00
C PRO A 24 12.50 -10.10 -4.47
N GLN A 25 12.29 -11.37 -4.79
CA GLN A 25 12.09 -11.81 -6.17
C GLN A 25 10.82 -11.19 -6.77
N PRO A 26 10.78 -10.90 -8.09
CA PRO A 26 9.56 -10.49 -8.76
C PRO A 26 8.42 -11.48 -8.53
N LYS A 27 7.20 -10.99 -8.34
CA LYS A 27 6.01 -11.83 -8.23
C LYS A 27 5.49 -12.21 -9.61
N LEU A 28 4.99 -13.44 -9.74
CA LEU A 28 4.27 -13.87 -10.94
C LEU A 28 2.87 -13.26 -10.94
N PHE A 29 2.35 -12.99 -12.14
CA PHE A 29 0.98 -12.52 -12.33
C PHE A 29 -0.01 -13.68 -12.13
N GLU A 30 -0.99 -13.51 -11.25
CA GLU A 30 -1.95 -14.56 -10.87
C GLU A 30 -3.24 -14.45 -11.69
N THR A 31 -3.34 -15.18 -12.79
CA THR A 31 -4.51 -15.10 -13.71
C THR A 31 -5.83 -15.57 -13.12
N ALA A 32 -5.80 -16.28 -11.98
CA ALA A 32 -6.98 -16.85 -11.34
C ALA A 32 -7.78 -15.83 -10.49
N ILE A 33 -7.25 -14.63 -10.26
CA ILE A 33 -7.93 -13.59 -9.50
C ILE A 33 -8.37 -12.44 -10.41
N ASN A 34 -9.32 -11.65 -9.93
CA ASN A 34 -9.78 -10.47 -10.64
C ASN A 34 -8.80 -9.31 -10.49
N HIS A 35 -8.28 -8.81 -11.60
CA HIS A 35 -7.35 -7.68 -11.64
C HIS A 35 -8.02 -6.40 -12.13
N ALA A 36 -7.55 -5.26 -11.62
CA ALA A 36 -8.08 -3.96 -12.04
C ALA A 36 -7.81 -3.71 -13.53
N PRO A 37 -8.76 -3.10 -14.27
CA PRO A 37 -8.52 -2.73 -15.67
C PRO A 37 -7.40 -1.68 -15.77
N LYS A 38 -6.72 -1.67 -16.92
CA LYS A 38 -5.71 -0.65 -17.24
C LYS A 38 -6.29 0.76 -17.06
N ARG A 39 -5.56 1.63 -16.34
CA ARG A 39 -5.95 3.01 -16.11
C ARG A 39 -5.62 3.91 -17.30
N LYS A 40 -6.31 5.05 -17.38
CA LYS A 40 -6.10 6.06 -18.42
C LYS A 40 -4.64 6.52 -18.41
N GLU A 41 -3.99 6.45 -19.57
CA GLU A 41 -2.67 7.05 -19.77
C GLU A 41 -2.83 8.56 -19.93
N ILE A 42 -2.55 9.30 -18.87
CA ILE A 42 -2.74 10.76 -18.81
C ILE A 42 -1.44 11.53 -18.55
N LEU A 43 -0.37 10.85 -18.17
CA LEU A 43 0.91 11.47 -17.85
C LEU A 43 1.72 11.78 -19.12
N SER A 44 2.25 12.99 -19.19
CA SER A 44 3.35 13.34 -20.10
C SER A 44 4.65 12.63 -19.73
N ASP A 45 5.65 12.65 -20.61
CA ASP A 45 6.94 12.00 -20.35
C ASP A 45 7.67 12.55 -19.11
N GLU A 46 7.59 13.87 -18.87
CA GLU A 46 8.15 14.48 -17.67
C GLU A 46 7.39 14.07 -16.41
N GLU A 47 6.07 13.90 -16.50
CA GLU A 47 5.26 13.41 -15.40
C GLU A 47 5.48 11.92 -15.15
N LYS A 48 5.74 11.10 -16.18
CA LYS A 48 6.17 9.70 -16.01
C LYS A 48 7.49 9.65 -15.25
N LYS A 49 8.48 10.48 -15.61
CA LYS A 49 9.74 10.59 -14.84
C LYS A 49 9.48 11.00 -13.39
N LEU A 50 8.56 11.94 -13.15
CA LEU A 50 8.17 12.34 -11.80
C LEU A 50 7.48 11.20 -11.02
N ALA A 51 6.58 10.45 -11.64
CA ALA A 51 5.92 9.29 -11.05
C ALA A 51 6.96 8.24 -10.61
N LEU A 52 7.97 7.97 -11.44
CA LEU A 52 9.08 7.08 -11.09
C LEU A 52 9.88 7.61 -9.90
N ARG A 53 10.25 8.90 -9.89
CA ARG A 53 10.95 9.51 -8.74
C ARG A 53 10.11 9.41 -7.46
N ASN A 54 8.81 9.66 -7.55
CA ASN A 54 7.88 9.54 -6.43
C ASN A 54 7.77 8.11 -5.92
N ALA A 55 7.74 7.12 -6.80
CA ALA A 55 7.74 5.70 -6.43
C ALA A 55 9.07 5.27 -5.78
N LEU A 56 10.20 5.74 -6.31
CA LEU A 56 11.53 5.39 -5.83
C LEU A 56 11.87 5.97 -4.45
N ARG A 57 11.12 6.96 -3.96
CA ARG A 57 11.33 7.56 -2.62
C ARG A 57 11.22 6.57 -1.46
N TYR A 58 10.53 5.45 -1.67
CA TYR A 58 10.34 4.40 -0.67
C TYR A 58 11.52 3.44 -0.56
N PHE A 59 12.50 3.52 -1.47
CA PHE A 59 13.55 2.49 -1.63
C PHE A 59 14.95 3.11 -1.57
N GLU A 60 15.91 2.28 -1.19
CA GLU A 60 17.32 2.68 -1.13
C GLU A 60 17.91 2.91 -2.53
N PRO A 61 18.82 3.89 -2.71
CA PRO A 61 19.40 4.22 -4.02
C PRO A 61 20.02 3.05 -4.77
N LYS A 62 20.56 2.07 -4.05
CA LYS A 62 21.17 0.85 -4.63
C LYS A 62 20.20 0.04 -5.50
N ASP A 63 18.90 0.09 -5.18
CA ASP A 63 17.86 -0.69 -5.85
C ASP A 63 17.17 0.11 -6.98
N HIS A 64 17.41 1.42 -7.07
CA HIS A 64 16.72 2.31 -8.00
C HIS A 64 16.90 1.91 -9.46
N ALA A 65 18.07 1.44 -9.86
CA ALA A 65 18.33 1.07 -11.25
C ALA A 65 17.46 -0.11 -11.73
N VAL A 66 17.14 -1.04 -10.82
CA VAL A 66 16.26 -2.18 -11.09
C VAL A 66 14.80 -1.73 -11.01
N LEU A 67 14.44 -1.08 -9.91
CA LEU A 67 13.06 -0.67 -9.64
C LEU A 67 12.54 0.38 -10.61
N ALA A 68 13.37 1.30 -11.11
CA ALA A 68 12.94 2.30 -12.08
C ALA A 68 12.43 1.65 -13.38
N LYS A 69 13.08 0.58 -13.83
CA LYS A 69 12.67 -0.17 -15.03
C LYS A 69 11.36 -0.91 -14.79
N GLU A 70 11.25 -1.56 -13.64
CA GLU A 70 10.04 -2.30 -13.25
C GLU A 70 8.83 -1.38 -13.06
N PHE A 71 9.01 -0.26 -12.36
CA PHE A 71 7.94 0.72 -12.15
C PHE A 71 7.52 1.41 -13.44
N LEU A 72 8.45 1.63 -14.38
CA LEU A 72 8.08 2.13 -15.71
C LEU A 72 7.24 1.11 -16.48
N GLU A 73 7.61 -0.18 -16.39
CA GLU A 73 6.84 -1.26 -17.00
C GLU A 73 5.44 -1.36 -16.40
N GLU A 74 5.31 -1.31 -15.07
CA GLU A 74 4.01 -1.27 -14.40
C GLU A 74 3.19 -0.06 -14.84
N LEU A 75 3.80 1.13 -14.89
CA LEU A 75 3.11 2.36 -15.30
C LEU A 75 2.59 2.26 -16.74
N ASN A 76 3.36 1.70 -17.67
CA ASN A 76 2.92 1.54 -19.06
C ASN A 76 1.88 0.42 -19.22
N THR A 77 1.99 -0.65 -18.44
CA THR A 77 1.10 -1.81 -18.53
C THR A 77 -0.25 -1.52 -17.89
N TYR A 78 -0.24 -0.96 -16.68
CA TYR A 78 -1.44 -0.82 -15.85
C TYR A 78 -1.91 0.63 -15.70
N GLY A 79 -1.11 1.60 -16.13
CA GLY A 79 -1.36 3.03 -15.87
C GLY A 79 -1.07 3.44 -14.42
N ARG A 80 -0.48 2.55 -13.61
CA ARG A 80 -0.18 2.72 -12.18
C ARG A 80 1.07 1.95 -11.78
N ILE A 81 1.70 2.37 -10.69
CA ILE A 81 2.85 1.71 -10.06
C ILE A 81 2.35 1.11 -8.74
N TYR A 82 1.97 -0.17 -8.77
CA TYR A 82 1.48 -0.90 -7.59
C TYR A 82 2.61 -1.51 -6.76
N MET A 83 3.79 -1.67 -7.36
CA MET A 83 4.97 -2.27 -6.76
C MET A 83 4.74 -3.75 -6.41
N TYR A 84 4.25 -4.54 -7.37
CA TYR A 84 3.79 -5.92 -7.14
C TYR A 84 4.87 -6.82 -6.51
N ARG A 85 6.14 -6.57 -6.81
CA ARG A 85 7.29 -7.24 -6.18
C ARG A 85 7.20 -7.27 -4.65
N PHE A 86 6.64 -6.24 -4.04
CA PHE A 86 6.58 -6.06 -2.59
C PHE A 86 5.29 -6.56 -1.96
N ARG A 87 4.39 -7.18 -2.72
CA ARG A 87 3.21 -7.86 -2.16
C ARG A 87 3.67 -8.96 -1.18
N PRO A 88 3.13 -9.03 0.05
CA PRO A 88 3.50 -10.05 1.02
C PRO A 88 3.18 -11.47 0.57
N ASP A 89 3.93 -12.44 1.10
CA ASP A 89 3.76 -13.87 0.81
C ASP A 89 2.78 -14.56 1.77
N TYR A 90 2.46 -13.96 2.91
CA TYR A 90 1.42 -14.50 3.77
C TYR A 90 0.03 -14.32 3.13
N ARG A 91 -0.86 -15.25 3.45
CA ARG A 91 -2.27 -15.14 3.09
C ARG A 91 -2.86 -13.85 3.67
N MET A 92 -3.51 -13.06 2.82
CA MET A 92 -4.19 -11.83 3.18
C MET A 92 -5.60 -12.14 3.68
N TYR A 93 -5.83 -11.96 4.98
CA TYR A 93 -7.14 -12.10 5.64
C TYR A 93 -7.09 -11.49 7.04
N ALA A 94 -8.26 -11.20 7.61
CA ALA A 94 -8.37 -10.75 9.00
C ALA A 94 -8.10 -11.90 9.99
N ARG A 95 -6.98 -11.81 10.71
CA ARG A 95 -6.56 -12.80 11.72
C ARG A 95 -7.15 -12.49 13.10
N PRO A 96 -7.17 -13.44 14.03
CA PRO A 96 -7.35 -13.14 15.45
C PRO A 96 -6.40 -12.02 15.90
N ILE A 97 -6.91 -11.06 16.68
CA ILE A 97 -6.12 -9.88 17.07
C ILE A 97 -4.80 -10.24 17.78
N SER A 98 -4.75 -11.37 18.50
CA SER A 98 -3.56 -11.88 19.20
C SER A 98 -2.43 -12.33 18.26
N GLU A 99 -2.71 -12.57 16.97
CA GLU A 99 -1.70 -12.94 15.97
C GLU A 99 -0.93 -11.73 15.43
N TYR A 100 -1.49 -10.52 15.50
CA TYR A 100 -0.80 -9.32 15.05
C TYR A 100 0.30 -8.91 16.05
N PRO A 101 1.51 -8.55 15.58
CA PRO A 101 2.54 -8.00 16.46
C PRO A 101 2.22 -6.57 16.87
N GLY A 102 2.63 -6.17 18.07
CA GLY A 102 2.66 -4.77 18.47
C GLY A 102 2.32 -4.53 19.93
N LYS A 103 2.45 -3.27 20.34
CA LYS A 103 2.29 -2.84 21.74
C LYS A 103 0.92 -2.21 22.03
N CYS A 104 0.21 -1.77 20.99
CA CYS A 104 -1.07 -1.08 21.10
C CYS A 104 -2.19 -1.95 20.50
N GLU A 105 -3.17 -2.34 21.32
CA GLU A 105 -4.29 -3.18 20.87
C GLU A 105 -5.13 -2.49 19.78
N GLN A 106 -5.36 -1.19 19.89
CA GLN A 106 -6.07 -0.42 18.86
C GLN A 106 -5.33 -0.45 17.52
N ALA A 107 -4.00 -0.37 17.52
CA ALA A 107 -3.21 -0.46 16.29
C ALA A 107 -3.29 -1.87 15.66
N LYS A 108 -3.32 -2.92 16.49
CA LYS A 108 -3.55 -4.31 16.05
C LYS A 108 -4.93 -4.49 15.42
N ALA A 109 -5.97 -3.89 16.00
CA ALA A 109 -7.31 -3.89 15.41
C ALA A 109 -7.32 -3.18 14.04
N ILE A 110 -6.57 -2.09 13.88
CA ILE A 110 -6.46 -1.41 12.57
C ILE A 110 -5.73 -2.28 11.54
N MET A 111 -4.65 -2.97 11.92
CA MET A 111 -3.98 -3.96 11.04
C MET A 111 -4.94 -5.07 10.58
N LEU A 112 -5.79 -5.55 11.48
CA LEU A 112 -6.83 -6.53 11.16
C LEU A 112 -7.79 -5.98 10.10
N MET A 113 -8.32 -4.77 10.30
CA MET A 113 -9.28 -4.18 9.37
C MET A 113 -8.65 -3.85 8.00
N ILE A 114 -7.38 -3.43 7.97
CA ILE A 114 -6.63 -3.26 6.72
C ILE A 114 -6.57 -4.59 5.95
N GLN A 115 -6.24 -5.70 6.63
CA GLN A 115 -6.16 -7.00 5.97
C GLN A 115 -7.54 -7.55 5.57
N ASN A 116 -8.61 -7.21 6.29
CA ASN A 116 -9.98 -7.50 5.86
C ASN A 116 -10.28 -6.84 4.50
N ASN A 117 -9.96 -5.56 4.36
CA ASN A 117 -10.22 -4.81 3.12
C ASN A 117 -9.40 -5.31 1.91
N LEU A 118 -8.33 -6.06 2.16
CA LEU A 118 -7.45 -6.66 1.14
C LEU A 118 -7.62 -8.18 1.02
N ASP A 119 -8.51 -8.79 1.80
CA ASP A 119 -8.80 -10.22 1.71
C ASP A 119 -9.34 -10.53 0.30
N TYR A 120 -8.92 -11.66 -0.27
CA TYR A 120 -9.32 -12.08 -1.62
C TYR A 120 -10.81 -12.43 -1.68
N ALA A 121 -11.44 -12.72 -0.55
CA ALA A 121 -12.87 -12.92 -0.44
C ALA A 121 -13.67 -11.61 -0.32
N VAL A 122 -13.01 -10.48 -0.07
CA VAL A 122 -13.64 -9.17 0.19
C VAL A 122 -13.31 -8.17 -0.91
N ALA A 123 -12.03 -8.04 -1.26
CA ALA A 123 -11.53 -7.05 -2.19
C ALA A 123 -11.87 -7.40 -3.64
N GLN A 124 -12.35 -6.40 -4.39
CA GLN A 124 -12.64 -6.53 -5.81
C GLN A 124 -11.38 -6.81 -6.63
N HIS A 125 -10.28 -6.14 -6.31
CA HIS A 125 -8.97 -6.32 -6.95
C HIS A 125 -7.86 -6.34 -5.88
N PRO A 126 -7.65 -7.48 -5.20
CA PRO A 126 -6.80 -7.55 -4.01
C PRO A 126 -5.32 -7.21 -4.29
N HIS A 127 -4.80 -7.56 -5.48
CA HIS A 127 -3.41 -7.26 -5.83
C HIS A 127 -3.17 -5.79 -6.16
N GLU A 128 -4.20 -5.08 -6.62
CA GLU A 128 -4.17 -3.63 -6.89
C GLU A 128 -4.66 -2.79 -5.70
N LEU A 129 -4.83 -3.44 -4.53
CA LEU A 129 -5.22 -2.82 -3.28
C LEU A 129 -6.60 -2.13 -3.33
N ILE A 130 -7.49 -2.57 -4.21
CA ILE A 130 -8.84 -2.01 -4.40
C ILE A 130 -9.88 -2.92 -3.77
N THR A 131 -10.62 -2.38 -2.81
CA THR A 131 -11.67 -3.11 -2.10
C THR A 131 -12.97 -3.12 -2.90
N TYR A 132 -13.45 -1.96 -3.38
CA TYR A 132 -14.69 -1.89 -4.17
C TYR A 132 -14.80 -0.59 -4.98
N GLY A 133 -15.91 -0.46 -5.72
CA GLY A 133 -16.20 0.73 -6.54
C GLY A 133 -15.28 0.88 -7.76
N GLY A 134 -14.57 -0.18 -8.14
CA GLY A 134 -13.65 -0.21 -9.28
C GLY A 134 -12.32 0.52 -9.07
N ASN A 135 -12.24 1.48 -8.15
CA ASN A 135 -11.01 2.23 -7.83
C ASN A 135 -10.92 2.68 -6.35
N GLY A 136 -11.84 2.25 -5.48
CA GLY A 136 -11.79 2.51 -4.04
C GLY A 136 -10.66 1.70 -3.41
N ALA A 137 -9.52 2.35 -3.20
CA ALA A 137 -8.27 1.72 -2.79
C ALA A 137 -7.97 1.91 -1.29
N VAL A 138 -7.33 0.90 -0.72
CA VAL A 138 -6.76 0.92 0.64
C VAL A 138 -5.46 1.72 0.63
N PHE A 139 -4.55 1.38 -0.29
CA PHE A 139 -3.28 2.06 -0.52
C PHE A 139 -3.02 2.19 -2.01
N SER A 140 -2.11 3.11 -2.39
CA SER A 140 -1.77 3.32 -3.80
C SER A 140 -0.77 2.28 -4.31
N ASN A 141 -0.01 1.66 -3.41
CA ASN A 141 1.00 0.65 -3.72
C ASN A 141 1.36 -0.19 -2.49
N TRP A 142 2.05 -1.30 -2.72
CA TRP A 142 2.44 -2.25 -1.66
C TRP A 142 3.49 -1.70 -0.69
N ALA A 143 4.33 -0.75 -1.08
CA ALA A 143 5.28 -0.13 -0.14
C ALA A 143 4.56 0.65 0.97
N GLN A 144 3.48 1.35 0.63
CA GLN A 144 2.64 2.06 1.60
C GLN A 144 1.95 1.09 2.58
N TYR A 145 1.46 -0.04 2.09
CA TYR A 145 0.94 -1.11 2.94
C TYR A 145 2.02 -1.59 3.93
N LEU A 146 3.19 -1.99 3.43
CA LEU A 146 4.28 -2.53 4.26
C LEU A 146 4.72 -1.55 5.35
N LEU A 147 4.92 -0.28 5.00
CA LEU A 147 5.30 0.75 5.97
C LEU A 147 4.19 1.02 7.00
N THR A 148 2.93 1.05 6.57
CA THR A 148 1.79 1.25 7.47
C THR A 148 1.71 0.11 8.49
N MET A 149 1.80 -1.14 8.03
CA MET A 149 1.79 -2.32 8.91
C MET A 149 2.97 -2.31 9.89
N LYS A 150 4.17 -1.93 9.41
CA LYS A 150 5.34 -1.73 10.28
C LYS A 150 5.08 -0.69 11.37
N TYR A 151 4.64 0.51 11.00
CA TYR A 151 4.40 1.58 11.96
C TYR A 151 3.32 1.22 12.98
N LEU A 152 2.22 0.58 12.56
CA LEU A 152 1.18 0.08 13.46
C LEU A 152 1.70 -0.98 14.44
N SER A 153 2.66 -1.82 14.01
CA SER A 153 3.28 -2.81 14.88
C SER A 153 4.28 -2.23 15.89
N GLU A 154 4.83 -1.06 15.63
CA GLU A 154 5.85 -0.42 16.48
C GLU A 154 5.27 0.63 17.42
N MET A 155 4.16 1.27 17.02
CA MET A 155 3.60 2.42 17.72
C MET A 155 3.11 2.12 19.13
N THR A 156 3.13 3.16 19.97
CA THR A 156 2.54 3.15 21.31
C THR A 156 1.17 3.84 21.33
N GLU A 157 0.48 3.77 22.48
CA GLU A 157 -0.76 4.52 22.72
C GLU A 157 -0.55 6.04 22.78
N GLU A 158 0.68 6.53 22.79
CA GLU A 158 1.00 7.95 22.84
C GLU A 158 1.42 8.49 21.47
N GLN A 159 1.15 7.74 20.40
CA GLN A 159 1.46 8.14 19.03
C GLN A 159 0.21 8.10 18.14
N THR A 160 0.26 8.92 17.10
CA THR A 160 -0.71 8.94 15.99
C THR A 160 0.04 8.74 14.68
N LEU A 161 -0.42 7.80 13.86
CA LEU A 161 0.05 7.61 12.50
C LEU A 161 -0.72 8.53 11.54
N ALA A 162 -0.02 9.40 10.83
CA ALA A 162 -0.62 10.26 9.82
C ALA A 162 -0.56 9.58 8.43
N ILE A 163 -1.71 9.38 7.80
CA ILE A 163 -1.83 8.79 6.46
C ILE A 163 -2.30 9.84 5.45
N TYR A 164 -1.48 10.08 4.44
CA TYR A 164 -1.66 11.04 3.37
C TYR A 164 -2.03 10.31 2.09
N SER A 165 -3.33 10.07 1.87
CA SER A 165 -3.86 9.33 0.72
C SER A 165 -3.12 8.03 0.46
N GLY A 166 -3.06 7.17 1.48
CA GLY A 166 -2.32 5.92 1.50
C GLY A 166 -0.87 6.05 1.95
N HIS A 167 -0.18 7.18 1.70
CA HIS A 167 1.20 7.34 2.16
C HIS A 167 1.30 7.46 3.69
N PRO A 168 2.00 6.56 4.38
CA PRO A 168 2.24 6.73 5.81
C PRO A 168 3.35 7.75 6.03
N MET A 169 2.98 8.97 6.41
CA MET A 169 3.92 10.08 6.64
C MET A 169 4.84 9.79 7.83
N GLY A 170 4.29 9.15 8.88
CA GLY A 170 5.05 8.73 10.05
C GLY A 170 4.23 8.75 11.34
N LEU A 171 4.90 8.33 12.41
CA LEU A 171 4.36 8.34 13.77
C LEU A 171 4.73 9.66 14.46
N PHE A 172 3.72 10.36 14.98
CA PHE A 172 3.89 11.61 15.69
C PHE A 172 3.45 11.48 17.16
N PRO A 173 4.12 12.15 18.11
CA PRO A 173 3.67 12.18 19.50
C PRO A 173 2.24 12.72 19.64
N SER A 174 1.47 12.14 20.56
CA SER A 174 0.08 12.47 20.87
C SER A 174 -0.24 12.05 22.31
N HIS A 175 -1.45 11.57 22.60
CA HIS A 175 -1.86 11.08 23.92
C HIS A 175 -2.83 9.89 23.78
N LYS A 176 -3.08 9.17 24.88
CA LYS A 176 -3.86 7.92 24.89
C LYS A 176 -5.27 8.05 24.30
N ASP A 177 -5.92 9.18 24.50
CA ASP A 177 -7.28 9.45 23.99
C ASP A 177 -7.30 9.96 22.54
N ALA A 178 -6.14 10.22 21.93
CA ALA A 178 -6.07 10.62 20.52
C ALA A 178 -6.37 9.44 19.58
N PRO A 179 -6.78 9.69 18.33
CA PRO A 179 -6.86 8.64 17.32
C PRO A 179 -5.50 7.99 17.09
N ARG A 180 -5.45 6.66 16.94
CA ARG A 180 -4.19 5.97 16.57
C ARG A 180 -3.77 6.25 15.13
N VAL A 181 -4.74 6.52 14.26
CA VAL A 181 -4.50 6.83 12.85
C VAL A 181 -5.42 7.97 12.43
N VAL A 182 -4.85 8.95 11.72
CA VAL A 182 -5.61 9.98 11.02
C VAL A 182 -5.41 9.76 9.52
N VAL A 183 -6.50 9.51 8.81
CA VAL A 183 -6.47 9.18 7.39
C VAL A 183 -7.11 10.29 6.57
N THR A 184 -6.42 10.74 5.53
CA THR A 184 -6.99 11.54 4.46
C THR A 184 -6.88 10.76 3.15
N ASN A 185 -7.89 10.83 2.29
CA ASN A 185 -7.89 10.20 0.97
C ASN A 185 -8.46 11.17 -0.05
N GLY A 186 -7.71 11.49 -1.11
CA GLY A 186 -8.24 12.29 -2.21
C GLY A 186 -8.51 13.76 -1.85
N MET A 187 -7.88 14.28 -0.79
CA MET A 187 -8.03 15.68 -0.41
C MET A 187 -7.28 16.56 -1.40
N MET A 188 -8.02 17.46 -2.07
CA MET A 188 -7.52 18.28 -3.17
C MET A 188 -7.86 19.75 -2.95
N ILE A 189 -7.02 20.64 -3.48
CA ILE A 189 -7.41 22.03 -3.68
C ILE A 189 -8.59 22.05 -4.68
N PRO A 190 -9.72 22.71 -4.39
CA PRO A 190 -10.96 22.55 -5.17
C PRO A 190 -10.81 22.74 -6.69
N ASN A 191 -9.99 23.69 -7.12
CA ASN A 191 -9.75 23.98 -8.53
C ASN A 191 -9.01 22.84 -9.29
N TYR A 192 -8.45 21.87 -8.57
CA TYR A 192 -7.66 20.75 -9.09
C TYR A 192 -8.27 19.40 -8.69
N SER A 193 -9.60 19.35 -8.52
CA SER A 193 -10.34 18.15 -8.09
C SER A 193 -11.23 17.56 -9.19
N LYS A 194 -10.92 17.80 -10.48
CA LYS A 194 -11.65 17.20 -11.59
C LYS A 194 -11.23 15.73 -11.78
N PRO A 195 -12.05 14.90 -12.45
CA PRO A 195 -11.71 13.49 -12.68
C PRO A 195 -10.33 13.27 -13.31
N ASP A 196 -9.96 14.07 -14.32
CA ASP A 196 -8.65 13.97 -14.97
C ASP A 196 -7.49 14.45 -14.08
N ASP A 197 -7.72 15.45 -13.21
CA ASP A 197 -6.73 15.84 -12.20
C ASP A 197 -6.46 14.66 -11.27
N TRP A 198 -7.52 14.01 -10.79
CA TRP A 198 -7.41 12.85 -9.90
C TRP A 198 -6.69 11.67 -10.56
N GLU A 199 -7.03 11.33 -11.81
CA GLU A 199 -6.35 10.26 -12.56
C GLU A 199 -4.85 10.52 -12.69
N LYS A 200 -4.47 11.76 -13.00
CA LYS A 200 -3.09 12.20 -13.09
C LYS A 200 -2.37 12.12 -11.75
N PHE A 201 -2.94 12.70 -10.69
CA PHE A 201 -2.30 12.74 -9.38
C PHE A 201 -2.20 11.36 -8.71
N ASN A 202 -3.13 10.46 -9.02
CA ASN A 202 -3.06 9.08 -8.60
C ASN A 202 -1.92 8.34 -9.32
N ALA A 203 -1.81 8.49 -10.65
CA ALA A 203 -0.69 7.93 -11.41
C ALA A 203 0.69 8.47 -10.97
N LEU A 204 0.75 9.73 -10.52
CA LEU A 204 1.94 10.34 -9.92
C LEU A 204 2.27 9.82 -8.51
N GLY A 205 1.38 9.06 -7.86
CA GLY A 205 1.56 8.56 -6.51
C GLY A 205 1.49 9.64 -5.43
N VAL A 206 0.67 10.68 -5.64
CA VAL A 206 0.47 11.79 -4.68
C VAL A 206 -0.96 11.88 -4.14
N THR A 207 -1.89 11.06 -4.64
CA THR A 207 -3.24 10.92 -4.07
C THR A 207 -3.84 9.55 -4.40
N GLN A 208 -4.97 9.22 -3.77
CA GLN A 208 -5.77 8.04 -4.09
C GLN A 208 -7.25 8.33 -3.86
N TYR A 209 -8.13 7.44 -4.32
CA TYR A 209 -9.55 7.47 -3.98
C TYR A 209 -9.81 6.33 -3.01
N GLY A 210 -10.07 6.68 -1.76
CA GLY A 210 -10.40 5.71 -0.70
C GLY A 210 -11.88 5.36 -0.66
N GLN A 211 -12.68 5.99 -1.52
CA GLN A 211 -14.14 6.01 -1.43
C GLN A 211 -14.62 6.23 0.02
N MET A 212 -15.58 5.45 0.53
CA MET A 212 -16.06 5.58 1.91
C MET A 212 -15.25 4.69 2.86
N THR A 213 -15.32 3.37 2.65
CA THR A 213 -14.79 2.41 3.63
C THR A 213 -13.50 1.71 3.19
N ALA A 214 -13.16 1.76 1.89
CA ALA A 214 -11.95 1.12 1.36
C ALA A 214 -10.69 1.76 1.98
N GLY A 215 -10.59 3.08 1.88
CA GLY A 215 -9.46 3.84 2.40
C GLY A 215 -9.57 4.23 3.87
N SER A 216 -10.68 3.93 4.56
CA SER A 216 -10.81 4.13 6.02
C SER A 216 -10.67 2.84 6.84
N TYR A 217 -10.47 1.70 6.16
CA TYR A 217 -10.21 0.40 6.78
C TYR A 217 -11.40 -0.09 7.62
N MET A 218 -12.60 -0.18 7.02
CA MET A 218 -13.78 -0.72 7.70
C MET A 218 -14.76 -1.45 6.78
#